data_AF-A0A521X8N0-F1
#
_entry.id   AF-A0A521X8N0-F1
#
_cell.length_a   1.000
_cell.length_b   1.000
_cell.length_c   1.000
_cell.angle_alpha   90.00
_cell.angle_beta   90.00
_cell.angle_gamma   90.00
#
_symmetry.space_group_name_H-M   'P 1'
#
loop_
_entity.id
_entity.type
_entity.pdbx_description
1 polymer ?
#
loop_
_entity_poly.entity_id
_entity_poly.type
_entity_poly.pdbx_seq_one_letter_code
_entity_poly.pdbx_strand_id
1 'polypeptide(L)'
;MADGVEEGLIAPHGGRLNPREVTGVAARSLEERARSLPQRQLNSRERSDLELLANGGFSPLDGFMTHEQYHASVDSMHLPDG
;
A
#
# COMPACT_ATOMS: atom_id res chain seq x y z
N MET A 1 -33.75 -15.22 -13.07
CA MET A 1 -33.40 -14.07 -13.92
C MET A 1 -32.04 -13.62 -13.43
N ALA A 2 -30.99 -13.94 -14.19
CA ALA A 2 -29.61 -13.67 -13.80
C ALA A 2 -29.37 -12.15 -13.81
N ASP A 3 -28.96 -11.61 -12.67
CA ASP A 3 -28.60 -10.21 -12.53
C ASP A 3 -27.25 -9.98 -13.20
N GLY A 4 -27.20 -9.00 -14.09
CA GLY A 4 -26.11 -8.78 -15.03
C GLY A 4 -24.82 -8.36 -14.34
N VAL A 5 -23.79 -9.19 -14.43
CA VAL A 5 -22.42 -8.74 -14.17
C VAL A 5 -22.02 -7.91 -15.39
N GLU A 6 -21.95 -6.58 -15.24
CA GLU A 6 -21.31 -5.75 -16.26
C GLU A 6 -19.86 -6.23 -16.45
N GLU A 7 -19.43 -6.45 -17.70
CA GLU A 7 -18.05 -6.79 -18.06
C GLU A 7 -17.13 -5.61 -17.74
N GLY A 8 -16.70 -5.51 -16.48
CA GLY A 8 -15.81 -4.46 -15.97
C GLY A 8 -14.79 -5.03 -14.97
N LEU A 9 -13.65 -4.35 -14.82
CA LEU A 9 -12.67 -4.70 -13.80
C LEU A 9 -13.30 -4.61 -12.40
N ILE A 10 -12.96 -5.55 -11.52
CA ILE A 10 -13.38 -5.49 -10.12
C ILE A 10 -12.85 -4.21 -9.46
N ALA A 11 -13.62 -3.65 -8.52
CA ALA A 11 -13.16 -2.52 -7.73
C ALA A 11 -11.97 -2.93 -6.82
N PRO A 12 -11.00 -2.02 -6.57
CA PRO A 12 -9.96 -2.25 -5.58
C PRO A 12 -10.53 -2.51 -4.19
N HIS A 13 -9.81 -3.26 -3.37
CA HIS A 13 -10.16 -3.47 -1.96
C HIS A 13 -10.14 -2.12 -1.21
N GLY A 14 -11.12 -1.90 -0.32
CA GLY A 14 -11.38 -0.58 0.29
C GLY A 14 -12.05 0.44 -0.65
N GLY A 15 -12.45 0.03 -1.85
CA GLY A 15 -13.20 0.86 -2.81
C GLY A 15 -12.36 1.82 -3.65
N ARG A 16 -11.05 1.94 -3.39
CA ARG A 16 -10.14 2.81 -4.15
C ARG A 16 -8.70 2.30 -4.13
N LEU A 17 -8.03 2.36 -5.29
CA LEU A 17 -6.60 2.08 -5.39
C LEU A 17 -5.79 3.16 -4.65
N ASN A 18 -4.78 2.74 -3.91
CA ASN A 18 -4.05 3.58 -2.97
C ASN A 18 -2.53 3.61 -3.24
N PRO A 19 -2.07 3.99 -4.45
CA PRO A 19 -0.65 4.03 -4.77
C PRO A 19 0.09 5.11 -3.94
N ARG A 20 1.34 4.81 -3.58
CA ARG A 20 2.21 5.67 -2.77
C ARG A 20 3.41 6.22 -3.54
N GLU A 21 3.49 5.91 -4.82
CA GLU A 21 4.47 6.50 -5.73
C GLU A 21 4.25 8.01 -5.90
N VAL A 22 5.34 8.76 -5.92
CA VAL A 22 5.38 10.20 -6.16
C VAL A 22 6.13 10.46 -7.46
N THR A 23 5.71 11.47 -8.22
CA THR A 23 6.33 11.80 -9.51
C THR A 23 6.66 13.30 -9.60
N GLY A 24 7.42 13.68 -10.62
CA GLY A 24 7.71 15.08 -10.95
C GLY A 24 8.49 15.82 -9.87
N VAL A 25 8.04 17.04 -9.53
CA VAL A 25 8.73 17.91 -8.58
C VAL A 25 8.76 17.28 -7.17
N ALA A 26 7.67 16.67 -6.74
CA ALA A 26 7.57 16.06 -5.42
C ALA A 26 8.57 14.90 -5.25
N ALA A 27 8.73 14.06 -6.28
CA ALA A 27 9.72 12.98 -6.29
C ALA A 27 11.15 13.52 -6.09
N ARG A 28 11.55 14.53 -6.86
CA ARG A 28 12.89 15.15 -6.74
C ARG A 28 13.15 15.71 -5.35
N SER A 29 12.17 16.42 -4.77
CA SER A 29 12.29 16.97 -3.41
C SER A 29 12.40 15.87 -2.35
N LEU A 30 11.66 14.76 -2.52
CA LEU A 30 11.73 13.62 -1.60
C LEU A 30 13.05 12.85 -1.74
N GLU A 31 13.57 12.69 -2.95
CA GLU A 31 14.90 12.11 -3.19
C GLU A 31 16.01 12.94 -2.54
N GLU A 32 15.98 14.27 -2.69
CA GLU A 32 16.93 15.17 -2.04
C GLU A 32 16.87 15.05 -0.52
N ARG A 33 15.66 15.05 0.05
CA ARG A 33 15.46 14.86 1.50
C ARG A 33 15.92 13.48 1.96
N ALA A 34 15.65 12.42 1.19
CA ALA A 34 16.00 11.06 1.56
C ALA A 34 17.52 10.86 1.75
N ARG A 35 18.36 11.64 1.06
CA ARG A 35 19.83 11.59 1.20
C ARG A 35 20.32 11.96 2.60
N SER A 36 19.57 12.76 3.37
CA SER A 36 19.94 13.15 4.73
C SER A 36 19.30 12.28 5.81
N LEU A 37 18.39 11.37 5.44
CA LEU A 37 17.69 10.51 6.40
C LEU A 37 18.49 9.23 6.69
N PRO A 38 18.29 8.60 7.86
CA PRO A 38 18.82 7.28 8.13
C PRO A 38 18.39 6.28 7.06
N GLN A 39 19.35 5.56 6.50
CA GLN A 39 19.10 4.57 5.46
C GLN A 39 18.93 3.18 6.07
N ARG A 40 18.00 2.40 5.50
CA ARG A 40 17.80 0.99 5.83
C ARG A 40 17.86 0.19 4.53
N GLN A 41 18.78 -0.76 4.47
CA GLN A 41 18.85 -1.68 3.34
C GLN A 41 17.74 -2.72 3.48
N LEU A 42 16.87 -2.81 2.49
CA LEU A 42 15.80 -3.79 2.44
C LEU A 42 16.29 -5.11 1.83
N ASN A 43 15.83 -6.23 2.39
CA ASN A 43 16.00 -7.54 1.81
C ASN A 43 15.04 -7.76 0.62
N SER A 44 15.07 -8.94 -0.02
CA SER A 44 14.22 -9.20 -1.20
C SER A 44 12.72 -9.14 -0.88
N ARG A 45 12.29 -9.71 0.25
CA ARG A 45 10.88 -9.73 0.65
C ARG A 45 10.38 -8.33 0.99
N GLU A 46 11.14 -7.59 1.78
CA GLU A 46 10.80 -6.21 2.17
C GLU A 46 10.70 -5.28 0.96
N ARG A 47 11.54 -5.48 -0.07
CA ARG A 47 11.44 -4.74 -1.34
C ARG A 47 10.15 -5.07 -2.09
N SER A 48 9.76 -6.35 -2.17
CA SER A 48 8.49 -6.74 -2.78
C SER A 48 7.29 -6.13 -2.04
N ASP A 49 7.31 -6.13 -0.71
CA ASP A 49 6.26 -5.51 0.10
C ASP A 49 6.21 -3.98 -0.14
N LEU A 50 7.37 -3.32 -0.22
CA LEU A 50 7.46 -1.89 -0.56
C LEU A 50 6.89 -1.60 -1.96
N GLU A 51 7.18 -2.44 -2.96
CA GLU A 51 6.66 -2.28 -4.32
C GLU A 51 5.13 -2.43 -4.38
N LEU A 52 4.55 -3.38 -3.64
CA LEU A 52 3.10 -3.56 -3.55
C LEU A 52 2.40 -2.41 -2.81
N LEU A 53 3.04 -1.80 -1.82
CA LEU A 53 2.57 -0.54 -1.22
C LEU A 53 2.67 0.62 -2.23
N ALA A 54 3.79 0.73 -2.96
CA ALA A 54 4.03 1.82 -3.89
C ALA A 54 3.01 1.86 -5.03
N ASN A 55 2.68 0.71 -5.62
CA ASN A 55 1.73 0.61 -6.73
C ASN A 55 0.26 0.46 -6.30
N GLY A 56 -0.01 0.29 -5.00
CA GLY A 56 -1.36 0.13 -4.46
C GLY A 56 -1.90 -1.30 -4.49
N GLY A 57 -1.08 -2.31 -4.78
CA GLY A 57 -1.44 -3.74 -4.70
C GLY A 57 -1.89 -4.18 -3.31
N PHE A 58 -1.52 -3.43 -2.26
CA PHE A 58 -1.96 -3.64 -0.87
C PHE A 58 -3.06 -2.68 -0.40
N SER A 59 -3.78 -2.02 -1.31
CA SER A 59 -4.96 -1.21 -0.92
C SER A 59 -5.89 -2.03 -0.02
N PRO A 60 -6.38 -1.49 1.12
CA PRO A 60 -6.37 -0.08 1.51
C PRO A 60 -5.12 0.42 2.25
N LEU A 61 -4.11 -0.42 2.51
CA LEU A 61 -2.93 0.00 3.28
C LEU A 61 -2.27 1.24 2.67
N ASP A 62 -1.81 2.14 3.54
CA ASP A 62 -1.14 3.39 3.20
C ASP A 62 0.35 3.43 3.55
N GLY A 63 0.84 2.34 4.16
CA GLY A 63 2.23 2.12 4.55
C GLY A 63 2.38 0.72 5.16
N PHE A 64 3.56 0.47 5.75
CA PHE A 64 3.74 -0.71 6.58
C PHE A 64 2.81 -0.65 7.80
N MET A 65 2.25 -1.80 8.19
CA MET A 65 1.34 -1.89 9.33
C MET A 65 1.99 -1.35 10.61
N THR A 66 1.23 -0.57 11.36
CA THR A 66 1.53 -0.28 12.75
C THR A 66 1.40 -1.55 13.60
N HIS A 67 1.89 -1.49 14.84
CA HIS A 67 1.71 -2.58 15.80
C HIS A 67 0.23 -2.97 15.95
N GLU A 68 -0.66 -2.00 16.10
CA GLU A 68 -2.11 -2.24 16.24
C GLU A 68 -2.71 -2.90 15.00
N GLN A 69 -2.39 -2.38 13.80
CA GLN A 69 -2.88 -2.96 12.54
C GLN A 69 -2.39 -4.39 12.34
N TYR A 70 -1.12 -4.66 12.69
CA TYR A 70 -0.56 -6.00 12.61
C TYR A 70 -1.28 -6.97 13.54
N HIS A 71 -1.45 -6.61 14.81
CA HIS A 71 -2.13 -7.48 15.78
C HIS A 71 -3.59 -7.72 15.42
N ALA A 72 -4.32 -6.69 14.98
CA ALA A 72 -5.68 -6.87 14.47
C ALA A 72 -5.73 -7.85 13.28
N SER A 73 -4.81 -7.71 12.31
CA SER A 73 -4.75 -8.61 11.16
C SER A 73 -4.45 -10.06 11.56
N VAL A 74 -3.54 -10.27 12.51
CA VAL A 74 -3.20 -11.61 13.00
C VAL A 74 -4.35 -12.24 13.80
N ASP A 75 -4.99 -11.47 14.67
CA ASP A 75 -5.96 -11.99 15.63
C ASP A 75 -7.37 -12.11 15.05
N SER A 76 -7.74 -11.21 14.13
CA SER A 76 -9.10 -11.12 13.59
C SER A 76 -9.18 -11.11 12.06
N MET A 77 -8.04 -11.13 11.35
CA MET A 77 -7.98 -11.06 9.89
C MET A 77 -8.59 -9.77 9.30
N HIS A 78 -8.67 -8.70 10.09
CA HIS A 78 -9.18 -7.39 9.67
C HIS A 78 -8.18 -6.29 10.02
N LEU A 79 -8.26 -5.17 9.29
CA LEU A 79 -7.64 -3.93 9.73
C LEU A 79 -8.56 -3.26 10.77
N PRO A 80 -8.03 -2.35 11.61
CA PRO A 80 -8.86 -1.63 12.59
C PRO A 80 -10.03 -0.86 11.96
N ASP A 81 -9.90 -0.45 10.69
CA ASP A 81 -10.92 0.26 9.91
C ASP A 81 -11.85 -0.64 9.08
N GLY A 82 -11.66 -1.96 9.12
CA GLY A 82 -12.57 -2.96 8.54
C GLY A 82 -11.94 -3.88 7.51
#